data_AF-A0A7U9R1J8-F1
#
_entry.id   AF-A0A7U9R1J8-F1
#
_cell.length_a   1.000
_cell.length_b   1.000
_cell.length_c   1.000
_cell.angle_alpha   90.00
_cell.angle_beta   90.00
_cell.angle_gamma   90.00
#
_symmetry.space_group_name_H-M   'P 1'
#
loop_
_entity.id
_entity.type
_entity.pdbx_description
1 polymer ?
#
loop_
_entity_poly.entity_id
_entity_poly.type
_entity_poly.pdbx_seq_one_letter_code
_entity_poly.pdbx_strand_id
1 'polypeptide(L)'
;MQGKKDSMSEFLKKYPVKLSELCFYIFFVSLLFAKGIGLYDGQAMFKVFLVIALCGWVMKQFFTEYALSELVLCALLVLLGMVIYLNTHEKGALFCILLVCGMKGMDVKRVFRVGLVTWILSFGGLFLLTSFHLLDSPFKVHDKLGMGRIIRWSLGYAHPNVLHISYLILACFVVYLMQDKFKFKTFAGLMALNLYVFMYSLSSTGFLAVSILLLLALYWSFRRKFSRWEQILIQFCLPFCVLLSLAAPLVLKGKAFELVNKAVNNRLVLSQWFLQNQPAQLLGVDTAGLITSMRTMDNSYVFAFITYGLVFFILAAAAYEILIFLKTREQDGVLLCVTLACLIAGVTEPFLFNTSFKNVTLVFIGAMLFSGRMTGEKRKFPLLGRFDREFSITLFDFKTFLKCVNETALAYKTKLVLLSLFLGMAAGGICFALAKMPERYIMPRTAFEDTGDIEETYHLSSENELPQAGDMVLGYVDEHTDMVPFAGNIAAVERIRNTVCGTVVTVFFVYGAGSIGICSAVRRRERRCKG
;
A
#
# COMPACT_ATOMS: atom_id res chain seq x y z
N MET A 1 -41.69 -30.18 -13.69
CA MET A 1 -40.23 -30.12 -13.44
C MET A 1 -39.78 -28.66 -13.47
N GLN A 2 -39.80 -28.00 -12.33
CA GLN A 2 -39.41 -26.59 -12.18
C GLN A 2 -38.48 -26.52 -10.96
N GLY A 3 -37.34 -27.19 -11.07
CA GLY A 3 -36.39 -27.40 -9.98
C GLY A 3 -35.04 -26.74 -10.31
N LYS A 4 -34.48 -26.07 -9.30
CA LYS A 4 -33.20 -25.32 -9.29
C LYS A 4 -33.19 -24.01 -10.09
N LYS A 5 -33.72 -22.94 -9.47
CA LYS A 5 -33.09 -21.62 -9.64
C LYS A 5 -31.69 -21.72 -9.01
N ASP A 6 -30.65 -21.54 -9.82
CA ASP A 6 -29.26 -21.70 -9.38
C ASP A 6 -28.96 -20.87 -8.13
N SER A 7 -28.39 -21.53 -7.12
CA SER A 7 -27.98 -20.97 -5.83
C SER A 7 -27.13 -19.70 -5.93
N MET A 8 -26.47 -19.49 -7.08
CA MET A 8 -25.55 -18.39 -7.33
C MET A 8 -26.26 -17.16 -7.90
N SER A 9 -27.43 -17.32 -8.53
CA SER A 9 -28.18 -16.25 -9.19
C SER A 9 -28.72 -15.19 -8.22
N GLU A 10 -28.98 -15.56 -6.96
CA GLU A 10 -29.43 -14.64 -5.89
C GLU A 10 -28.35 -13.61 -5.51
N PHE A 11 -27.08 -13.94 -5.75
CA PHE A 11 -25.95 -13.08 -5.49
C PHE A 11 -25.45 -12.38 -6.75
N LEU A 12 -26.14 -12.49 -7.89
CA LEU A 12 -25.74 -11.79 -9.10
C LEU A 12 -26.47 -10.45 -9.19
N LYS A 13 -25.71 -9.36 -9.20
CA LYS A 13 -26.26 -8.01 -9.34
C LYS A 13 -25.75 -7.35 -10.61
N LYS A 14 -26.66 -6.70 -11.32
CA LYS A 14 -26.34 -5.88 -12.49
C LYS A 14 -25.83 -4.52 -12.02
N TYR A 15 -24.63 -4.16 -12.47
CA TYR A 15 -24.04 -2.84 -12.26
C TYR A 15 -24.01 -2.10 -13.59
N PRO A 16 -24.64 -0.92 -13.70
CA PRO A 16 -24.49 -0.07 -14.86
C PRO A 16 -23.08 0.52 -14.86
N VAL A 17 -22.33 0.25 -15.92
CA VAL A 17 -20.95 0.73 -16.10
C VAL A 17 -20.83 1.30 -17.51
N LYS A 18 -20.19 2.46 -17.61
CA LYS A 18 -19.83 3.09 -18.89
C LYS A 18 -18.54 2.50 -19.42
N LEU A 19 -18.35 2.54 -20.74
CA LEU A 19 -17.12 2.05 -21.35
C LEU A 19 -15.91 2.86 -20.88
N SER A 20 -16.05 4.18 -20.74
CA SER A 20 -15.06 5.07 -20.14
C SER A 20 -14.66 4.67 -18.71
N GLU A 21 -15.63 4.28 -17.87
CA GLU A 21 -15.38 3.78 -16.51
C GLU A 21 -14.65 2.43 -16.54
N LEU A 22 -15.06 1.50 -17.41
CA LEU A 22 -14.40 0.20 -17.55
C LEU A 22 -12.93 0.37 -17.96
N CYS A 23 -12.66 1.22 -18.96
CA CYS A 23 -11.31 1.54 -19.42
C CYS A 23 -10.46 2.15 -18.28
N PHE A 24 -11.03 3.03 -17.45
CA PHE A 24 -10.37 3.52 -16.25
C PHE A 24 -10.04 2.38 -15.27
N TYR A 25 -10.98 1.46 -15.02
CA TYR A 25 -10.74 0.35 -14.12
C TYR A 25 -9.67 -0.62 -14.65
N ILE A 26 -9.58 -0.86 -15.97
CA ILE A 26 -8.48 -1.63 -16.56
C ILE A 26 -7.14 -0.93 -16.26
N PHE A 27 -7.05 0.37 -16.51
CA PHE A 27 -5.85 1.16 -16.19
C PHE A 27 -5.48 1.11 -14.70
N PHE A 28 -6.43 1.39 -13.81
CA PHE A 28 -6.21 1.48 -12.38
C PHE A 28 -5.91 0.12 -11.75
N VAL A 29 -6.72 -0.90 -12.05
CA VAL A 29 -6.59 -2.25 -11.47
C VAL A 29 -5.32 -2.93 -11.95
N SER A 30 -4.93 -2.82 -13.23
CA SER A 30 -3.73 -3.49 -13.72
C SER A 30 -2.46 -3.03 -13.00
N LEU A 31 -2.26 -1.72 -12.86
CA LEU A 31 -1.07 -1.18 -12.18
C LEU A 31 -1.14 -1.39 -10.66
N LEU A 32 -2.32 -1.20 -10.07
CA LEU A 32 -2.52 -1.42 -8.64
C LEU A 32 -2.30 -2.89 -8.27
N PHE A 33 -2.83 -3.83 -9.05
CA PHE A 33 -2.66 -5.27 -8.85
C PHE A 33 -1.20 -5.69 -9.02
N ALA A 34 -0.54 -5.28 -10.11
CA ALA A 34 0.86 -5.61 -10.38
C ALA A 34 1.78 -5.24 -9.20
N LYS A 35 1.56 -4.04 -8.63
CA LYS A 35 2.33 -3.58 -7.47
C LYS A 35 1.89 -4.24 -6.17
N GLY A 36 0.60 -4.56 -6.04
CA GLY A 36 0.06 -5.31 -4.90
C GLY A 36 0.69 -6.69 -4.76
N ILE A 37 0.99 -7.38 -5.88
CA ILE A 37 1.71 -8.67 -5.87
C ILE A 37 3.25 -8.52 -5.86
N GLY A 38 3.78 -7.32 -5.61
CA GLY A 38 5.22 -7.11 -5.42
C GLY A 38 6.04 -6.89 -6.70
N LEU A 39 5.41 -6.83 -7.89
CA LEU A 39 6.16 -6.55 -9.12
C LEU A 39 6.77 -5.14 -9.10
N TYR A 40 7.96 -4.99 -9.69
CA TYR A 40 8.63 -3.70 -9.79
C TYR A 40 9.06 -3.40 -11.23
N ASP A 41 9.43 -2.14 -11.46
CA ASP A 41 9.81 -1.68 -12.81
C ASP A 41 11.07 -2.42 -13.28
N GLY A 42 11.15 -2.72 -14.57
CA GLY A 42 12.20 -3.56 -15.17
C GLY A 42 11.77 -5.01 -15.41
N GLN A 43 10.86 -5.57 -14.62
CA GLN A 43 10.38 -6.95 -14.79
C GLN A 43 9.50 -7.11 -16.04
N ALA A 44 9.66 -8.19 -16.79
CA ALA A 44 8.87 -8.46 -18.00
C ALA A 44 7.36 -8.49 -17.72
N MET A 45 6.96 -9.16 -16.62
CA MET A 45 5.55 -9.21 -16.20
C MET A 45 4.99 -7.81 -15.90
N PHE A 46 5.78 -6.94 -15.26
CA PHE A 46 5.35 -5.57 -14.98
C PHE A 46 5.11 -4.78 -16.28
N LYS A 47 5.97 -4.96 -17.29
CA LYS A 47 5.81 -4.32 -18.62
C LYS A 47 4.50 -4.74 -19.30
N VAL A 48 4.08 -6.01 -19.18
CA VAL A 48 2.80 -6.48 -19.72
C VAL A 48 1.62 -5.77 -19.06
N PHE A 49 1.58 -5.72 -17.72
CA PHE A 49 0.55 -4.97 -16.99
C PHE A 49 0.53 -3.49 -17.36
N LEU A 50 1.72 -2.90 -17.57
CA LEU A 50 1.85 -1.51 -17.99
C LEU A 50 1.23 -1.27 -19.37
N VAL A 51 1.51 -2.11 -20.37
CA VAL A 51 0.92 -1.96 -21.70
C VAL A 51 -0.60 -2.05 -21.64
N ILE A 52 -1.13 -3.04 -20.92
CA ILE A 52 -2.59 -3.20 -20.71
C ILE A 52 -3.17 -1.93 -20.07
N ALA A 53 -2.49 -1.39 -19.05
CA ALA A 53 -2.95 -0.20 -18.36
C ALA A 53 -2.95 1.04 -19.26
N LEU A 54 -1.89 1.26 -20.04
CA LEU A 54 -1.78 2.38 -20.98
C LEU A 54 -2.85 2.29 -22.08
N CYS A 55 -3.11 1.10 -22.62
CA CYS A 55 -4.22 0.89 -23.55
C CYS A 55 -5.57 1.27 -22.92
N GLY A 56 -5.82 0.82 -21.69
CA GLY A 56 -7.01 1.21 -20.93
C GLY A 56 -7.12 2.73 -20.73
N TRP A 57 -6.00 3.38 -20.40
CA TRP A 57 -5.97 4.83 -20.21
C TRP A 57 -6.27 5.59 -21.51
N VAL A 58 -5.63 5.23 -22.61
CA VAL A 58 -5.84 5.87 -23.92
C VAL A 58 -7.29 5.71 -24.36
N MET A 59 -7.85 4.50 -24.26
CA MET A 59 -9.25 4.25 -24.61
C MET A 59 -10.22 5.05 -23.74
N LYS A 60 -9.94 5.18 -22.43
CA LYS A 60 -10.71 6.06 -21.55
C LYS A 60 -10.72 7.50 -22.09
N GLN A 61 -9.56 8.03 -22.51
CA GLN A 61 -9.50 9.42 -22.97
C GLN A 61 -10.36 9.68 -24.21
N PHE A 62 -10.48 8.71 -25.12
CA PHE A 62 -11.35 8.81 -26.28
C PHE A 62 -12.84 8.81 -25.94
N PHE A 63 -13.27 7.96 -25.00
CA PHE A 63 -14.68 7.86 -24.61
C PHE A 63 -15.16 8.94 -23.65
N THR A 64 -14.24 9.57 -22.91
CA THR A 64 -14.62 10.61 -21.94
C THR A 64 -14.93 11.91 -22.66
N GLU A 65 -15.99 12.61 -22.24
CA GLU A 65 -16.34 13.93 -22.80
C GLU A 65 -15.50 15.05 -22.16
N TYR A 66 -14.99 15.97 -22.97
CA TYR A 66 -14.15 17.09 -22.50
C TYR A 66 -14.66 18.48 -22.87
N ALA A 67 -14.61 19.41 -21.92
CA ALA A 67 -14.53 20.82 -22.25
C ALA A 67 -13.14 21.12 -22.85
N LEU A 68 -13.03 22.15 -23.68
CA LEU A 68 -11.77 22.46 -24.36
C LEU A 68 -10.66 22.78 -23.35
N SER A 69 -11.00 23.57 -22.32
CA SER A 69 -10.11 23.88 -21.19
C SER A 69 -9.57 22.62 -20.49
N GLU A 70 -10.43 21.63 -20.24
CA GLU A 70 -10.05 20.36 -19.60
C GLU A 70 -9.14 19.52 -20.48
N LEU A 71 -9.39 19.49 -21.79
CA LEU A 71 -8.57 18.76 -22.76
C LEU A 71 -7.17 19.38 -22.86
N VAL A 72 -7.09 20.71 -22.98
CA VAL A 72 -5.82 21.45 -23.02
C VAL A 72 -5.03 21.21 -21.75
N LEU A 73 -5.68 21.28 -20.58
CA LEU A 73 -5.03 21.01 -19.30
C LEU A 73 -4.48 19.59 -19.22
N CYS A 74 -5.28 18.58 -19.60
CA CYS A 74 -4.80 17.19 -19.67
C CYS A 74 -3.61 17.04 -20.62
N ALA A 75 -3.66 17.65 -21.80
CA ALA A 75 -2.59 17.57 -22.79
C ALA A 75 -1.29 18.21 -22.27
N LEU A 76 -1.37 19.38 -21.64
CA LEU A 76 -0.22 20.07 -21.05
C LEU A 76 0.40 19.28 -19.90
N LEU A 77 -0.42 18.72 -19.01
CA LEU A 77 0.07 17.88 -17.92
C LEU A 77 0.74 16.61 -18.45
N VAL A 78 0.12 15.92 -19.41
CA VAL A 78 0.71 14.70 -20.01
C VAL A 78 2.02 15.03 -20.73
N LEU A 79 2.07 16.14 -21.47
CA LEU A 79 3.29 16.61 -22.12
C LEU A 79 4.39 16.87 -21.09
N LEU A 80 4.09 17.54 -19.99
CA LEU A 80 5.05 17.74 -18.89
C LEU A 80 5.56 16.40 -18.35
N GLY A 81 4.67 15.46 -18.07
CA GLY A 81 5.05 14.12 -17.59
C GLY A 81 5.94 13.37 -18.58
N MET A 82 5.66 13.49 -19.88
CA MET A 82 6.47 12.88 -20.95
C MET A 82 7.85 13.52 -21.05
N VAL A 83 7.94 14.86 -20.99
CA VAL A 83 9.21 15.58 -21.01
C VAL A 83 10.08 15.19 -19.81
N ILE A 84 9.48 15.11 -18.61
CA ILE A 84 10.19 14.64 -17.41
C ILE A 84 10.71 13.22 -17.63
N TYR A 85 9.85 12.29 -18.09
CA TYR A 85 10.26 10.90 -18.33
C TYR A 85 11.40 10.79 -19.35
N LEU A 86 11.37 11.56 -20.43
CA LEU A 86 12.44 11.56 -21.44
C LEU A 86 13.76 12.10 -20.88
N ASN A 87 13.70 13.04 -19.93
CA ASN A 87 14.90 13.64 -19.34
C ASN A 87 15.48 12.81 -18.18
N THR A 88 14.64 12.08 -17.44
CA THR A 88 15.05 11.45 -16.17
C THR A 88 15.01 9.93 -16.22
N HIS A 89 14.40 9.35 -17.26
CA HIS A 89 14.07 7.94 -17.40
C HIS A 89 13.14 7.37 -16.31
N GLU A 90 12.63 8.23 -15.43
CA GLU A 90 11.76 7.89 -14.32
C GLU A 90 10.28 8.08 -14.67
N LYS A 91 9.50 7.01 -14.53
CA LYS A 91 8.11 6.95 -15.02
C LYS A 91 7.09 7.51 -14.02
N GLY A 92 7.47 7.72 -12.76
CA GLY A 92 6.51 7.93 -11.68
C GLY A 92 5.73 9.24 -11.78
N ALA A 93 6.36 10.34 -12.18
CA ALA A 93 5.67 11.62 -12.43
C ALA A 93 4.59 11.50 -13.51
N LEU A 94 4.94 10.90 -14.65
CA LEU A 94 4.00 10.63 -15.73
C LEU A 94 2.80 9.82 -15.22
N PHE A 95 3.04 8.76 -14.45
CA PHE A 95 1.94 7.92 -13.97
C PHE A 95 1.03 8.66 -12.99
N CYS A 96 1.61 9.49 -12.11
CA CYS A 96 0.82 10.35 -11.22
C CYS A 96 -0.12 11.26 -12.03
N ILE A 97 0.40 11.88 -13.09
CA ILE A 97 -0.37 12.71 -14.01
C ILE A 97 -1.45 11.91 -14.74
N LEU A 98 -1.12 10.74 -15.29
CA LEU A 98 -2.08 9.86 -15.96
C LEU A 98 -3.23 9.47 -15.03
N LEU A 99 -2.95 9.17 -13.76
CA LEU A 99 -3.99 8.89 -12.77
C LEU A 99 -4.88 10.10 -12.50
N VAL A 100 -4.28 11.27 -12.29
CA VAL A 100 -5.02 12.53 -12.07
C VAL A 100 -5.94 12.83 -13.25
N CYS A 101 -5.42 12.84 -14.49
CA CYS A 101 -6.23 13.02 -15.70
C CYS A 101 -7.28 11.91 -15.88
N GLY A 102 -6.92 10.67 -15.52
CA GLY A 102 -7.79 9.50 -15.55
C GLY A 102 -8.95 9.56 -14.55
N MET A 103 -8.96 10.47 -13.58
CA MET A 103 -10.07 10.56 -12.62
C MET A 103 -11.31 11.25 -13.16
N LYS A 104 -11.24 11.86 -14.34
CA LYS A 104 -12.40 12.53 -14.92
C LYS A 104 -13.58 11.57 -15.09
N GLY A 105 -14.75 12.03 -14.65
CA GLY A 105 -16.00 11.27 -14.71
C GLY A 105 -16.08 10.10 -13.74
N MET A 106 -15.12 9.94 -12.82
CA MET A 106 -15.10 8.82 -11.88
C MET A 106 -15.61 9.20 -10.49
N ASP A 107 -16.41 8.31 -9.89
CA ASP A 107 -16.79 8.40 -8.49
C ASP A 107 -15.68 7.88 -7.57
N VAL A 108 -15.17 8.75 -6.69
CA VAL A 108 -14.08 8.43 -5.76
C VAL A 108 -14.42 7.23 -4.88
N LYS A 109 -15.65 7.12 -4.36
CA LYS A 109 -16.07 6.00 -3.51
C LYS A 109 -16.05 4.68 -4.26
N ARG A 110 -16.46 4.66 -5.54
CA ARG A 110 -16.40 3.48 -6.41
C ARG A 110 -14.95 3.09 -6.71
N VAL A 111 -14.09 4.06 -7.02
CA VAL A 111 -12.64 3.83 -7.23
C VAL A 111 -11.99 3.23 -5.99
N PHE A 112 -12.24 3.79 -4.80
CA PHE A 112 -11.71 3.24 -3.55
C PHE A 112 -12.25 1.84 -3.25
N ARG A 113 -13.49 1.52 -3.60
CA ARG A 113 -14.05 0.16 -3.43
C ARG A 113 -13.37 -0.85 -4.33
N VAL A 114 -13.20 -0.52 -5.61
CA VAL A 114 -12.46 -1.37 -6.56
C VAL A 114 -11.02 -1.53 -6.09
N GLY A 115 -10.37 -0.43 -5.70
CA GLY A 115 -9.01 -0.44 -5.15
C GLY A 115 -8.87 -1.33 -3.92
N LEU A 116 -9.79 -1.26 -2.96
CA LEU A 116 -9.78 -2.12 -1.77
C LEU A 116 -9.84 -3.61 -2.17
N VAL A 117 -10.74 -3.99 -3.07
CA VAL A 117 -10.88 -5.39 -3.50
C VAL A 117 -9.60 -5.85 -4.20
N THR A 118 -9.09 -5.05 -5.15
CA THR A 118 -7.84 -5.35 -5.84
C THR A 118 -6.67 -5.50 -4.86
N TRP A 119 -6.58 -4.62 -3.87
CA TRP A 119 -5.48 -4.64 -2.89
C TRP A 119 -5.59 -5.82 -1.93
N ILE A 120 -6.79 -6.19 -1.47
CA ILE A 120 -6.98 -7.39 -0.64
C ILE A 120 -6.60 -8.65 -1.44
N LEU A 121 -7.01 -8.76 -2.70
CA LEU A 121 -6.69 -9.93 -3.53
C LEU A 121 -5.20 -10.03 -3.85
N SER A 122 -4.54 -8.89 -4.11
CA SER A 122 -3.11 -8.85 -4.44
C SER A 122 -2.22 -8.88 -3.19
N PHE A 123 -2.15 -7.79 -2.43
CA PHE A 123 -1.34 -7.71 -1.21
C PHE A 123 -1.75 -8.76 -0.17
N GLY A 124 -3.06 -8.90 0.10
CA GLY A 124 -3.53 -9.90 1.06
C GLY A 124 -3.25 -11.34 0.61
N GLY A 125 -3.42 -11.62 -0.69
CA GLY A 125 -3.08 -12.91 -1.28
C GLY A 125 -1.58 -13.23 -1.17
N LEU A 126 -0.72 -12.31 -1.61
CA LEU A 126 0.74 -12.46 -1.53
C LEU A 126 1.22 -12.61 -0.08
N PHE A 127 0.71 -11.77 0.82
CA PHE A 127 1.04 -11.81 2.24
C PHE A 127 0.74 -13.19 2.84
N LEU A 128 -0.44 -13.75 2.54
CA LEU A 128 -0.81 -15.08 3.03
C LEU A 128 0.07 -16.17 2.43
N LEU A 129 0.24 -16.21 1.11
CA LEU A 129 1.04 -17.23 0.43
C LEU A 129 2.50 -17.26 0.92
N THR A 130 3.11 -16.10 1.11
CA THR A 130 4.49 -16.00 1.62
C THR A 130 4.59 -16.28 3.12
N SER A 131 3.58 -15.90 3.91
CA SER A 131 3.53 -16.23 5.36
C SER A 131 3.35 -17.74 5.61
N PHE A 132 2.81 -18.48 4.64
CA PHE A 132 2.73 -19.95 4.68
C PHE A 132 3.96 -20.65 4.11
N HIS A 133 4.99 -19.91 3.70
CA HIS A 133 6.15 -20.45 2.99
C HIS A 133 5.77 -21.23 1.71
N LEU A 134 4.64 -20.89 1.08
CA LEU A 134 4.27 -21.42 -0.24
C LEU A 134 5.01 -20.71 -1.39
N LEU A 135 5.48 -19.50 -1.10
CA LEU A 135 6.33 -18.69 -1.97
C LEU A 135 7.49 -18.17 -1.12
N ASP A 136 8.68 -18.14 -1.72
CA ASP A 136 9.87 -17.60 -1.07
C ASP A 136 9.71 -16.10 -0.80
N SER A 137 10.18 -15.68 0.36
CA SER A 137 10.16 -14.28 0.77
C SER A 137 11.58 -13.73 0.82
N PRO A 138 11.87 -12.62 0.11
CA PRO A 138 13.09 -11.86 0.35
C PRO A 138 13.16 -11.39 1.80
N PHE A 139 14.37 -11.32 2.34
CA PHE A 139 14.62 -10.85 3.70
C PHE A 139 15.90 -10.02 3.80
N LYS A 140 15.99 -9.23 4.88
CA LYS A 140 17.22 -8.51 5.27
C LYS A 140 17.46 -8.71 6.75
N VAL A 141 18.72 -8.65 7.18
CA VAL A 141 19.10 -8.79 8.58
C VAL A 141 19.60 -7.45 9.11
N HIS A 142 18.98 -7.00 10.21
CA HIS A 142 19.27 -5.73 10.84
C HIS A 142 19.34 -5.86 12.35
N ASP A 143 20.25 -5.12 12.98
CA ASP A 143 20.17 -4.88 14.42
C ASP A 143 19.04 -3.88 14.71
N LYS A 144 18.06 -4.31 15.51
CA LYS A 144 16.92 -3.48 15.90
C LYS A 144 16.45 -3.75 17.31
N LEU A 145 15.96 -2.67 17.93
CA LEU A 145 15.25 -2.69 19.22
C LEU A 145 16.07 -3.30 20.37
N GLY A 146 17.40 -3.29 20.28
CA GLY A 146 18.29 -3.88 21.29
C GLY A 146 18.19 -5.41 21.38
N MET A 147 17.54 -6.06 20.41
CA MET A 147 17.41 -7.52 20.37
C MET A 147 18.54 -8.19 19.56
N GLY A 148 19.49 -7.40 19.05
CA GLY A 148 20.52 -7.83 18.12
C GLY A 148 20.01 -7.93 16.69
N ARG A 149 20.82 -8.56 15.82
CA ARG A 149 20.47 -8.82 14.42
C ARG A 149 19.28 -9.78 14.31
N ILE A 150 18.22 -9.32 13.67
CA ILE A 150 16.98 -10.10 13.43
C ILE A 150 16.63 -10.05 11.95
N ILE A 151 16.02 -11.15 11.46
CA ILE A 151 15.45 -11.24 10.12
C ILE A 151 14.26 -10.28 9.97
N ARG A 152 14.28 -9.48 8.92
CA ARG A 152 13.17 -8.63 8.49
C ARG A 152 12.60 -9.22 7.22
N TRP A 153 11.42 -9.80 7.34
CA TRP A 153 10.73 -10.41 6.22
C TRP A 153 10.09 -9.34 5.34
N SER A 154 10.30 -9.45 4.04
CA SER A 154 9.66 -8.57 3.06
C SER A 154 8.36 -9.15 2.50
N LEU A 155 8.05 -10.42 2.75
CA LEU A 155 6.82 -11.14 2.39
C LEU A 155 6.39 -10.91 0.93
N GLY A 156 7.33 -11.17 0.02
CA GLY A 156 7.13 -11.01 -1.42
C GLY A 156 7.38 -9.60 -1.98
N TYR A 157 7.73 -8.63 -1.13
CA TYR A 157 8.20 -7.31 -1.57
C TYR A 157 9.72 -7.22 -1.63
N ALA A 158 10.23 -6.23 -2.35
CA ALA A 158 11.66 -5.96 -2.45
C ALA A 158 12.30 -5.48 -1.14
N HIS A 159 11.51 -4.92 -0.22
CA HIS A 159 12.01 -4.39 1.05
C HIS A 159 10.94 -4.43 2.15
N PRO A 160 11.31 -4.63 3.44
CA PRO A 160 10.35 -4.69 4.53
C PRO A 160 9.56 -3.38 4.75
N ASN A 161 10.12 -2.22 4.39
CA ASN A 161 9.36 -0.96 4.46
C ASN A 161 8.24 -0.93 3.42
N VAL A 162 8.46 -1.52 2.24
CA VAL A 162 7.46 -1.58 1.16
C VAL A 162 6.28 -2.46 1.56
N LEU A 163 6.55 -3.55 2.29
CA LEU A 163 5.51 -4.38 2.92
C LEU A 163 4.61 -3.54 3.83
N HIS A 164 5.22 -2.74 4.72
CA HIS A 164 4.46 -1.92 5.67
C HIS A 164 3.68 -0.78 4.99
N ILE A 165 4.26 -0.17 3.95
CA ILE A 165 3.54 0.83 3.14
C ILE A 165 2.39 0.21 2.37
N SER A 166 2.52 -1.05 1.95
CA SER A 166 1.40 -1.78 1.33
C SER A 166 0.24 -1.97 2.32
N TYR A 167 0.55 -2.16 3.61
CA TYR A 167 -0.46 -2.15 4.66
C TYR A 167 -1.07 -0.75 4.89
N LEU A 168 -0.27 0.33 4.84
CA LEU A 168 -0.80 1.71 4.91
C LEU A 168 -1.85 1.97 3.83
N ILE A 169 -1.61 1.52 2.60
CA ILE A 169 -2.54 1.68 1.49
C ILE A 169 -3.84 0.93 1.74
N LEU A 170 -3.76 -0.30 2.26
CA LEU A 170 -4.94 -1.06 2.68
C LEU A 170 -5.74 -0.29 3.74
N ALA A 171 -5.05 0.25 4.75
CA ALA A 171 -5.68 1.05 5.80
C ALA A 171 -6.33 2.32 5.24
N CYS A 172 -5.70 3.02 4.29
CA CYS A 172 -6.28 4.19 3.62
C CYS A 172 -7.59 3.83 2.91
N PHE A 173 -7.63 2.71 2.17
CA PHE A 173 -8.86 2.26 1.51
C PHE A 173 -9.97 1.96 2.52
N VAL A 174 -9.65 1.23 3.60
CA VAL A 174 -10.62 0.86 4.64
C VAL A 174 -11.15 2.10 5.36
N VAL A 175 -10.27 2.98 5.85
CA VAL A 175 -10.63 4.22 6.56
C VAL A 175 -11.53 5.09 5.68
N TYR A 176 -11.15 5.32 4.42
CA TYR A 176 -11.95 6.11 3.50
C TYR A 176 -13.32 5.48 3.21
N LEU A 177 -13.42 4.17 3.04
CA LEU A 177 -14.72 3.53 2.75
C LEU A 177 -15.63 3.42 3.98
N MET A 178 -15.06 3.38 5.18
CA MET A 178 -15.84 3.31 6.41
C MET A 178 -16.51 4.63 6.76
N GLN A 179 -15.89 5.77 6.43
CA GLN A 179 -16.43 7.10 6.75
C GLN A 179 -16.87 7.16 8.23
N ASP A 180 -18.10 7.60 8.51
CA ASP A 180 -18.69 7.70 9.86
C ASP A 180 -18.83 6.36 10.61
N LYS A 181 -18.66 5.23 9.91
CA LYS A 181 -18.67 3.89 10.54
C LYS A 181 -17.36 3.55 11.22
N PHE A 182 -16.30 4.33 10.99
CA PHE A 182 -15.03 4.16 11.68
C PHE A 182 -15.19 4.47 13.17
N LYS A 183 -14.90 3.49 14.02
CA LYS A 183 -15.04 3.58 15.48
C LYS A 183 -13.86 2.89 16.16
N PHE A 184 -13.79 2.97 17.49
CA PHE A 184 -12.75 2.34 18.30
C PHE A 184 -12.52 0.84 17.99
N LYS A 185 -13.58 0.07 17.74
CA LYS A 185 -13.44 -1.36 17.38
C LYS A 185 -12.66 -1.56 16.07
N THR A 186 -12.93 -0.74 15.06
CA THR A 186 -12.19 -0.75 13.79
C THR A 186 -10.76 -0.29 14.00
N PHE A 187 -10.57 0.80 14.75
CA PHE A 187 -9.25 1.29 15.12
C PHE A 187 -8.41 0.20 15.78
N ALA A 188 -8.94 -0.47 16.81
CA ALA A 188 -8.25 -1.55 17.51
C ALA A 188 -7.93 -2.73 16.57
N GLY A 189 -8.86 -3.12 15.70
CA GLY A 189 -8.63 -4.18 14.72
C GLY A 189 -7.53 -3.85 13.70
N LEU A 190 -7.52 -2.63 13.15
CA LEU A 190 -6.47 -2.18 12.23
C LEU A 190 -5.14 -1.96 12.97
N MET A 191 -5.14 -1.51 14.22
CA MET A 191 -3.90 -1.41 15.00
C MET A 191 -3.31 -2.78 15.33
N ALA A 192 -4.16 -3.78 15.63
CA ALA A 192 -3.70 -5.16 15.81
C ALA A 192 -3.09 -5.73 14.53
N LEU A 193 -3.68 -5.46 13.37
CA LEU A 193 -3.09 -5.80 12.07
C LEU A 193 -1.80 -5.01 11.79
N ASN A 194 -1.71 -3.75 12.21
CA ASN A 194 -0.49 -2.94 12.11
C ASN A 194 0.66 -3.57 12.90
N LEU A 195 0.38 -4.01 14.14
CA LEU A 195 1.34 -4.75 14.97
C LEU A 195 1.72 -6.08 14.33
N TYR A 196 0.74 -6.80 13.77
CA TYR A 196 0.99 -8.06 13.08
C TYR A 196 1.94 -7.90 11.90
N VAL A 197 1.71 -6.91 11.03
CA VAL A 197 2.63 -6.59 9.92
C VAL A 197 3.99 -6.11 10.44
N PHE A 198 4.00 -5.31 11.51
CA PHE A 198 5.24 -4.83 12.14
C PHE A 198 6.13 -5.96 12.66
N MET A 199 5.55 -7.03 13.20
CA MET A 199 6.33 -8.18 13.67
C MET A 199 7.20 -8.76 12.56
N TYR A 200 6.76 -8.75 11.30
CA TYR A 200 7.53 -9.22 10.15
C TYR A 200 8.45 -8.13 9.58
N SER A 201 7.90 -6.94 9.33
CA SER A 201 8.62 -5.87 8.63
C SER A 201 9.71 -5.21 9.49
N LEU A 202 9.48 -5.17 10.81
CA LEU A 202 10.17 -4.31 11.79
C LEU A 202 10.39 -2.88 11.28
N SER A 203 9.43 -2.36 10.50
CA SER A 203 9.50 -1.01 9.92
C SER A 203 8.88 0.03 10.85
N SER A 204 9.71 0.71 11.62
CA SER A 204 9.26 1.73 12.58
C SER A 204 8.55 2.90 11.88
N THR A 205 9.01 3.29 10.68
CA THR A 205 8.39 4.37 9.90
C THR A 205 7.06 3.96 9.31
N GLY A 206 6.96 2.75 8.75
CA GLY A 206 5.68 2.21 8.29
C GLY A 206 4.66 2.08 9.43
N PHE A 207 5.08 1.55 10.58
CA PHE A 207 4.23 1.43 11.76
C PHE A 207 3.71 2.78 12.25
N LEU A 208 4.58 3.79 12.32
CA LEU A 208 4.23 5.15 12.72
C LEU A 208 3.26 5.79 11.72
N ALA A 209 3.51 5.67 10.41
CA ALA A 209 2.66 6.22 9.38
C ALA A 209 1.21 5.68 9.46
N VAL A 210 1.06 4.37 9.65
CA VAL A 210 -0.25 3.75 9.85
C VAL A 210 -0.88 4.20 11.17
N SER A 211 -0.10 4.29 12.24
CA SER A 211 -0.60 4.74 13.53
C SER A 211 -1.14 6.16 13.47
N ILE A 212 -0.44 7.06 12.78
CA ILE A 212 -0.88 8.44 12.54
C ILE A 212 -2.21 8.44 11.77
N LEU A 213 -2.33 7.68 10.68
CA LEU A 213 -3.59 7.56 9.93
C LEU A 213 -4.75 7.13 10.85
N LEU A 214 -4.55 6.06 11.62
CA LEU A 214 -5.59 5.48 12.46
C LEU A 214 -5.97 6.40 13.62
N LEU A 215 -4.99 7.09 14.23
CA LEU A 215 -5.23 8.08 15.28
C LEU A 215 -5.97 9.31 14.75
N LEU A 216 -5.60 9.82 13.58
CA LEU A 216 -6.31 10.92 12.93
C LEU A 216 -7.77 10.52 12.61
N ALA A 217 -7.98 9.33 12.06
CA ALA A 217 -9.31 8.81 11.76
C ALA A 217 -10.16 8.59 13.03
N LEU A 218 -9.55 8.09 14.10
CA LEU A 218 -10.21 7.91 15.40
C LEU A 218 -10.59 9.27 16.00
N TYR A 219 -9.66 10.22 15.99
CA TYR A 219 -9.89 11.60 16.45
C TYR A 219 -11.06 12.25 15.68
N TRP A 220 -11.07 12.12 14.35
CA TRP A 220 -12.15 12.61 13.50
C TRP A 220 -13.50 11.97 13.86
N SER A 221 -13.52 10.66 14.14
CA SER A 221 -14.75 9.93 14.51
C SER A 221 -15.46 10.51 15.74
N PHE A 222 -14.70 11.12 16.66
CA PHE A 222 -15.22 11.80 17.84
C PHE A 222 -15.54 13.28 17.57
N ARG A 223 -14.65 14.02 16.90
CA ARG A 223 -14.80 15.48 16.75
C ARG A 223 -15.82 15.91 15.70
N ARG A 224 -15.85 15.24 14.54
CA ARG A 224 -16.75 15.50 13.39
C ARG A 224 -16.74 16.92 12.78
N LYS A 225 -16.17 17.91 13.43
CA LYS A 225 -15.96 19.28 12.95
C LYS A 225 -14.65 19.84 13.47
N PHE A 226 -13.92 20.55 12.61
CA PHE A 226 -12.67 21.20 12.93
C PHE A 226 -12.87 22.62 13.47
N SER A 227 -12.22 22.93 14.58
CA SER A 227 -12.09 24.30 15.09
C SER A 227 -11.22 25.16 14.18
N ARG A 228 -11.29 26.49 14.32
CA ARG A 228 -10.45 27.41 13.53
C ARG A 228 -8.96 27.12 13.68
N TRP A 229 -8.51 26.77 14.88
CA TRP A 229 -7.11 26.42 15.14
C TRP A 229 -6.71 25.11 14.46
N GLU A 230 -7.57 24.08 14.51
CA GLU A 230 -7.34 22.82 13.80
C GLU A 230 -7.26 23.05 12.29
N GLN A 231 -8.13 23.89 11.75
CA GLN A 231 -8.10 24.24 10.32
C GLN A 231 -6.79 24.91 9.93
N ILE A 232 -6.27 25.83 10.75
CA ILE A 232 -4.97 26.49 10.53
C ILE A 232 -3.83 25.46 10.58
N LEU A 233 -3.81 24.60 11.61
CA LEU A 233 -2.80 23.56 11.78
C LEU A 233 -2.77 22.59 10.59
N ILE A 234 -3.95 22.23 10.07
CA ILE A 234 -4.08 21.35 8.91
C ILE A 234 -3.42 21.96 7.66
N GLN A 235 -3.55 23.28 7.42
CA GLN A 235 -2.88 23.95 6.29
C GLN A 235 -1.36 23.89 6.42
N PHE A 236 -0.82 23.98 7.65
CA PHE A 236 0.63 23.94 7.86
C PHE A 236 1.26 22.54 7.72
N CYS A 237 0.46 21.48 7.56
CA CYS A 237 0.97 20.12 7.45
C CYS A 237 1.90 19.92 6.24
N LEU A 238 1.47 20.32 5.04
CA LEU A 238 2.29 20.17 3.83
C LEU A 238 3.53 21.08 3.86
N PRO A 239 3.43 22.40 4.16
CA PRO A 239 4.59 23.27 4.32
C PRO A 239 5.60 22.72 5.32
N PHE A 240 5.14 22.18 6.45
CA PHE A 240 6.03 21.57 7.43
C PHE A 240 6.75 20.33 6.88
N CYS A 241 6.04 19.44 6.16
CA CYS A 241 6.67 18.27 5.53
C CYS A 241 7.73 18.67 4.50
N VAL A 242 7.46 19.72 3.70
CA VAL A 242 8.40 20.25 2.70
C VAL A 242 9.61 20.90 3.39
N LEU A 243 9.40 21.72 4.41
CA LEU A 243 10.48 22.35 5.18
C LEU A 243 11.37 21.32 5.85
N LEU A 244 10.77 20.30 6.49
CA LEU A 244 11.51 19.21 7.11
C LEU A 244 12.32 18.40 6.09
N SER A 245 11.85 18.29 4.85
CA SER A 245 12.50 17.48 3.81
C SER A 245 13.58 18.24 3.03
N LEU A 246 13.39 19.54 2.77
CA LEU A 246 14.29 20.33 1.92
C LEU A 246 15.13 21.34 2.71
N ALA A 247 14.54 22.05 3.67
CA ALA A 247 15.23 23.12 4.39
C ALA A 247 16.01 22.60 5.61
N ALA A 248 15.40 21.72 6.41
CA ALA A 248 16.03 21.18 7.61
C ALA A 248 17.38 20.49 7.35
N PRO A 249 17.59 19.68 6.29
CA PRO A 249 18.89 19.09 5.99
C PRO A 249 19.99 20.12 5.67
N LEU A 250 19.63 21.30 5.17
CA LEU A 250 20.58 22.33 4.74
C LEU A 250 20.86 23.36 5.84
N VAL A 251 19.87 23.64 6.69
CA VAL A 251 19.93 24.71 7.70
C VAL A 251 20.36 24.21 9.08
N LEU A 252 19.93 23.01 9.49
CA LEU A 252 20.24 22.49 10.82
C LEU A 252 21.71 22.08 10.93
N LYS A 253 22.35 22.42 12.05
CA LYS A 253 23.75 22.06 12.37
C LYS A 253 23.87 21.57 13.82
N GLY A 254 24.91 20.80 14.11
CA GLY A 254 25.23 20.30 15.46
C GLY A 254 24.11 19.44 16.06
N LYS A 255 23.85 19.61 17.37
CA LYS A 255 22.89 18.78 18.13
C LYS A 255 21.46 18.78 17.56
N ALA A 256 21.01 19.89 16.98
CA ALA A 256 19.68 19.96 16.38
C ALA A 256 19.55 19.06 15.15
N PHE A 257 20.61 18.99 14.34
CA PHE A 257 20.67 18.10 13.19
C PHE A 257 20.64 16.63 13.64
N GLU A 258 21.45 16.26 14.63
CA GLU A 258 21.49 14.89 15.16
C GLU A 258 20.14 14.44 15.74
N LEU A 259 19.46 15.33 16.48
CA LEU A 259 18.14 15.05 17.06
C LEU A 259 17.11 14.74 15.96
N VAL A 260 17.01 15.62 14.95
CA VAL A 260 16.05 15.44 13.86
C VAL A 260 16.43 14.23 13.01
N ASN A 261 17.73 14.05 12.72
CA ASN A 261 18.24 12.92 11.95
C ASN A 261 17.91 11.57 12.63
N LYS A 262 18.05 11.50 13.96
CA LYS A 262 17.63 10.33 14.74
C LYS A 262 16.11 10.11 14.66
N ALA A 263 15.32 11.19 14.75
CA ALA A 263 13.86 11.11 14.67
C ALA A 263 13.35 10.57 13.32
N VAL A 264 14.01 10.90 12.21
CA VAL A 264 13.64 10.42 10.86
C VAL A 264 14.44 9.19 10.40
N ASN A 265 15.15 8.52 11.31
CA ASN A 265 16.01 7.34 11.05
C ASN A 265 17.04 7.59 9.93
N ASN A 266 17.94 8.56 10.11
CA ASN A 266 19.05 8.88 9.20
C ASN A 266 18.69 9.44 7.81
N ARG A 267 17.38 9.61 7.52
CA ARG A 267 16.91 10.16 6.25
C ARG A 267 17.28 11.63 6.03
N LEU A 268 17.54 12.37 7.10
CA LEU A 268 17.93 13.77 7.01
C LEU A 268 19.33 13.90 6.39
N VAL A 269 20.28 13.07 6.80
CA VAL A 269 21.64 12.98 6.22
C VAL A 269 21.58 12.58 4.74
N LEU A 270 20.78 11.56 4.41
CA LEU A 270 20.63 11.13 3.01
C LEU A 270 20.06 12.27 2.14
N SER A 271 19.03 12.96 2.64
CA SER A 271 18.44 14.12 1.96
C SER A 271 19.45 15.25 1.77
N GLN A 272 20.26 15.55 2.80
CA GLN A 272 21.33 16.55 2.73
C GLN A 272 22.32 16.23 1.61
N TRP A 273 22.76 14.98 1.52
CA TRP A 273 23.70 14.56 0.49
C TRP A 273 23.15 14.80 -0.91
N PHE A 274 21.92 14.38 -1.20
CA PHE A 274 21.34 14.59 -2.53
C PHE A 274 21.13 16.08 -2.85
N LEU A 275 20.68 16.88 -1.88
CA LEU A 275 20.45 18.31 -2.08
C LEU A 275 21.74 19.12 -2.31
N GLN A 276 22.87 18.66 -1.77
CA GLN A 276 24.17 19.32 -1.96
C GLN A 276 24.92 18.85 -3.21
N ASN A 277 24.71 17.59 -3.61
CA ASN A 277 25.51 16.96 -4.67
C ASN A 277 24.76 16.88 -6.02
N GLN A 278 23.46 17.16 -6.07
CA GLN A 278 22.68 17.13 -7.31
C GLN A 278 22.17 18.52 -7.71
N PRO A 279 22.24 18.88 -9.00
CA PRO A 279 21.73 20.17 -9.46
C PRO A 279 20.19 20.18 -9.42
N ALA A 280 19.61 21.25 -8.89
CA ALA A 280 18.18 21.48 -8.97
C ALA A 280 17.81 22.00 -10.37
N GLN A 281 17.16 21.16 -11.18
CA GLN A 281 16.71 21.51 -12.53
C GLN A 281 15.18 21.70 -12.60
N LEU A 282 14.72 22.43 -13.62
CA LEU A 282 13.29 22.65 -13.85
C LEU A 282 12.54 21.36 -14.20
N LEU A 283 13.18 20.47 -14.96
CA LEU A 283 12.59 19.26 -15.55
C LEU A 283 13.25 17.96 -15.03
N GLY A 284 13.87 18.04 -13.86
CA GLY A 284 14.45 16.89 -13.15
C GLY A 284 15.82 16.47 -13.66
N VAL A 285 16.42 15.50 -12.97
CA VAL A 285 17.72 14.90 -13.29
C VAL A 285 17.59 13.38 -13.23
N ASP A 286 18.29 12.67 -14.11
CA ASP A 286 18.42 11.21 -14.00
C ASP A 286 19.21 10.85 -12.73
N THR A 287 18.56 10.08 -11.86
CA THR A 287 19.11 9.64 -10.57
C THR A 287 19.34 8.14 -10.50
N ALA A 288 19.07 7.39 -11.58
CA ALA A 288 19.09 5.93 -11.59
C ALA A 288 20.47 5.35 -11.26
N GLY A 289 21.55 6.01 -11.69
CA GLY A 289 22.93 5.59 -11.39
C GLY A 289 23.44 6.00 -10.01
N LEU A 290 22.71 6.86 -9.28
CA LEU A 290 23.15 7.44 -8.01
C LEU A 290 22.51 6.76 -6.79
N ILE A 291 21.34 6.16 -6.98
CA ILE A 291 20.62 5.45 -5.93
C ILE A 291 21.21 4.05 -5.82
N THR A 292 21.93 3.79 -4.72
CA THR A 292 22.53 2.48 -4.42
C THR A 292 21.89 1.87 -3.17
N SER A 293 22.19 0.60 -2.88
CA SER A 293 21.72 -0.08 -1.65
C SER A 293 22.12 0.65 -0.36
N MET A 294 23.20 1.44 -0.39
CA MET A 294 23.67 2.26 0.73
C MET A 294 23.24 3.73 0.67
N ARG A 295 22.78 4.21 -0.49
CA ARG A 295 22.34 5.60 -0.69
C ARG A 295 20.96 5.63 -1.33
N THR A 296 19.95 5.44 -0.49
CA THR A 296 18.54 5.48 -0.90
C THR A 296 17.96 6.88 -0.77
N MET A 297 17.15 7.29 -1.74
CA MET A 297 16.42 8.56 -1.68
C MET A 297 15.03 8.32 -1.06
N ASP A 298 15.00 7.95 0.22
CA ASP A 298 13.79 7.55 0.94
C ASP A 298 12.99 8.75 1.51
N ASN A 299 12.79 9.77 0.67
CA ASN A 299 11.95 10.93 0.96
C ASN A 299 11.26 11.38 -0.33
N SER A 300 9.92 11.33 -0.35
CA SER A 300 9.11 11.66 -1.53
C SER A 300 9.31 13.10 -2.02
N TYR A 301 9.55 14.05 -1.12
CA TYR A 301 9.68 15.48 -1.46
C TYR A 301 11.03 15.77 -2.10
N VAL A 302 12.10 15.24 -1.52
CA VAL A 302 13.46 15.33 -2.10
C VAL A 302 13.49 14.63 -3.45
N PHE A 303 12.88 13.45 -3.54
CA PHE A 303 12.74 12.69 -4.78
C PHE A 303 12.00 13.48 -5.86
N ALA A 304 10.84 14.05 -5.55
CA ALA A 304 10.12 14.86 -6.53
C ALA A 304 10.89 16.12 -6.93
N PHE A 305 11.54 16.79 -5.98
CA PHE A 305 12.30 18.01 -6.24
C PHE A 305 13.49 17.78 -7.17
N ILE A 306 14.29 16.74 -6.91
CA ILE A 306 15.51 16.43 -7.68
C ILE A 306 15.17 15.66 -8.95
N THR A 307 14.48 14.53 -8.81
CA THR A 307 14.25 13.58 -9.91
C THR A 307 13.18 14.07 -10.87
N TYR A 308 12.10 14.73 -10.41
CA TYR A 308 11.05 15.23 -11.32
C TYR A 308 11.16 16.72 -11.63
N GLY A 309 11.99 17.44 -10.88
CA GLY A 309 12.26 18.85 -11.11
C GLY A 309 11.28 19.79 -10.43
N LEU A 310 11.69 21.07 -10.43
CA LEU A 310 11.00 22.13 -9.74
C LEU A 310 9.55 22.33 -10.24
N VAL A 311 9.31 22.20 -11.55
CA VAL A 311 7.99 22.45 -12.14
C VAL A 311 6.97 21.43 -11.62
N PHE A 312 7.29 20.14 -11.67
CA PHE A 312 6.41 19.09 -11.15
C PHE A 312 6.21 19.24 -9.65
N PHE A 313 7.29 19.51 -8.91
CA PHE A 313 7.24 19.67 -7.45
C PHE A 313 6.28 20.78 -7.02
N ILE A 314 6.39 21.97 -7.63
CA ILE A 314 5.51 23.11 -7.33
C ILE A 314 4.05 22.79 -7.69
N LEU A 315 3.81 22.19 -8.86
CA LEU A 315 2.46 21.82 -9.29
C LEU A 315 1.82 20.80 -8.34
N ALA A 316 2.56 19.77 -7.93
CA ALA A 316 2.09 18.77 -6.99
C ALA A 316 1.82 19.38 -5.61
N ALA A 317 2.75 20.21 -5.10
CA ALA A 317 2.58 20.89 -3.81
C ALA A 317 1.36 21.83 -3.82
N ALA A 318 1.20 22.63 -4.87
CA ALA A 318 0.04 23.51 -5.03
C ALA A 318 -1.28 22.72 -5.12
N ALA A 319 -1.31 21.61 -5.86
CA ALA A 319 -2.48 20.75 -5.96
C ALA A 319 -2.89 20.16 -4.60
N TYR A 320 -1.92 19.71 -3.79
CA TYR A 320 -2.19 19.24 -2.44
C TYR A 320 -2.65 20.36 -1.51
N GLU A 321 -2.02 21.54 -1.56
CA GLU A 321 -2.39 22.67 -0.71
C GLU A 321 -3.82 23.14 -1.01
N ILE A 322 -4.18 23.25 -2.29
CA ILE A 322 -5.55 23.58 -2.72
C ILE A 322 -6.54 22.50 -2.23
N LEU A 323 -6.17 21.22 -2.34
CA LEU A 323 -7.02 20.13 -1.86
C LEU A 323 -7.25 20.24 -0.34
N ILE A 324 -6.19 20.47 0.44
CA ILE A 324 -6.26 20.64 1.89
C ILE A 324 -7.13 21.85 2.24
N PHE A 325 -6.94 22.98 1.55
CA PHE A 325 -7.72 24.20 1.76
C PHE A 325 -9.21 23.98 1.53
N LEU A 326 -9.58 23.44 0.35
CA LEU A 326 -10.97 23.21 -0.01
C LEU A 326 -11.63 22.21 0.94
N LYS A 327 -10.95 21.11 1.26
CA LYS A 327 -11.51 20.02 2.07
C LYS A 327 -11.60 20.36 3.55
N THR A 328 -10.71 21.23 4.03
CA THR A 328 -10.80 21.83 5.37
C THR A 328 -12.04 22.71 5.49
N ARG A 329 -12.34 23.52 4.47
CA ARG A 329 -13.57 24.33 4.43
C ARG A 329 -14.84 23.48 4.31
N GLU A 330 -14.79 22.41 3.54
CA GLU A 330 -15.90 21.45 3.39
C GLU A 330 -16.10 20.53 4.59
N GLN A 331 -15.17 20.51 5.56
CA GLN A 331 -15.19 19.61 6.71
C GLN A 331 -15.18 18.12 6.30
N ASP A 332 -14.50 17.79 5.19
CA ASP A 332 -14.31 16.41 4.74
C ASP A 332 -13.14 15.77 5.48
N GLY A 333 -13.34 15.52 6.77
CA GLY A 333 -12.27 15.13 7.67
C GLY A 333 -11.69 13.75 7.37
N VAL A 334 -12.47 12.80 6.82
CA VAL A 334 -11.93 11.47 6.46
C VAL A 334 -10.95 11.59 5.30
N LEU A 335 -11.28 12.36 4.26
CA LEU A 335 -10.39 12.61 3.14
C LEU A 335 -9.11 13.33 3.61
N LEU A 336 -9.25 14.32 4.49
CA LEU A 336 -8.11 15.01 5.09
C LEU A 336 -7.24 14.07 5.91
N CYS A 337 -7.79 13.21 6.77
CA CYS A 337 -7.01 12.26 7.55
C CYS A 337 -6.14 11.36 6.66
N VAL A 338 -6.72 10.83 5.57
CA VAL A 338 -5.97 10.01 4.60
C VAL A 338 -4.90 10.84 3.91
N THR A 339 -5.22 12.06 3.49
CA THR A 339 -4.29 12.97 2.79
C THR A 339 -3.10 13.34 3.68
N LEU A 340 -3.36 13.83 4.89
CA LEU A 340 -2.34 14.26 5.85
C LEU A 340 -1.44 13.09 6.26
N ALA A 341 -2.00 11.91 6.52
CA ALA A 341 -1.20 10.74 6.85
C ALA A 341 -0.27 10.31 5.71
N CYS A 342 -0.74 10.34 4.46
CA CYS A 342 0.10 10.06 3.30
C CYS A 342 1.22 11.11 3.13
N LEU A 343 0.91 12.40 3.32
CA LEU A 343 1.90 13.48 3.23
C LEU A 343 2.99 13.34 4.30
N ILE A 344 2.61 13.05 5.54
CA ILE A 344 3.56 12.81 6.64
C ILE A 344 4.41 11.57 6.34
N ALA A 345 3.79 10.47 5.89
CA ALA A 345 4.51 9.26 5.50
C ALA A 345 5.51 9.50 4.36
N GLY A 346 5.22 10.45 3.47
CA GLY A 346 6.10 10.87 2.37
C GLY A 346 7.45 11.46 2.81
N VAL A 347 7.56 11.97 4.04
CA VAL A 347 8.85 12.42 4.60
C VAL A 347 9.80 11.25 4.80
N THR A 348 9.26 10.07 5.07
CA THR A 348 10.04 8.87 5.39
C THR A 348 10.04 7.81 4.30
N GLU A 349 9.24 7.96 3.25
CA GLU A 349 9.10 6.93 2.23
C GLU A 349 8.89 7.58 0.86
N PRO A 350 9.48 7.05 -0.23
CA PRO A 350 9.38 7.64 -1.57
C PRO A 350 8.09 7.24 -2.33
N PHE A 351 7.02 6.86 -1.62
CA PHE A 351 5.83 6.26 -2.25
C PHE A 351 4.83 7.25 -2.85
N LEU A 352 4.88 8.55 -2.49
CA LEU A 352 3.88 9.54 -2.93
C LEU A 352 3.88 9.73 -4.44
N PHE A 353 5.07 9.72 -5.05
CA PHE A 353 5.24 10.04 -6.47
C PHE A 353 5.88 8.88 -7.24
N ASN A 354 5.40 7.67 -6.98
CA ASN A 354 5.92 6.44 -7.61
C ASN A 354 4.96 5.93 -8.70
N THR A 355 5.45 5.08 -9.61
CA THR A 355 4.74 4.41 -10.71
C THR A 355 3.60 3.46 -10.30
N SER A 356 3.20 3.47 -9.03
CA SER A 356 2.52 2.33 -8.42
C SER A 356 1.08 2.58 -7.98
N PHE A 357 0.56 3.80 -8.19
CA PHE A 357 -0.71 4.30 -7.61
C PHE A 357 -0.88 4.00 -6.12
N LYS A 358 0.24 3.77 -5.42
CA LYS A 358 0.32 3.57 -3.98
C LYS A 358 -0.18 4.81 -3.25
N ASN A 359 0.05 5.97 -3.85
CA ASN A 359 -0.53 7.20 -3.39
C ASN A 359 -2.01 7.32 -3.83
N VAL A 360 -2.90 6.74 -3.01
CA VAL A 360 -4.36 6.79 -3.24
C VAL A 360 -4.94 8.21 -3.18
N THR A 361 -4.20 9.18 -2.62
CA THR A 361 -4.68 10.57 -2.51
C THR A 361 -4.65 11.32 -3.84
N LEU A 362 -3.92 10.82 -4.84
CA LEU A 362 -3.97 11.34 -6.21
C LEU A 362 -5.38 11.22 -6.83
N VAL A 363 -6.17 10.23 -6.37
CA VAL A 363 -7.59 10.09 -6.73
C VAL A 363 -8.37 11.32 -6.26
N PHE A 364 -8.04 11.88 -5.08
CA PHE A 364 -8.68 13.09 -4.56
C PHE A 364 -8.28 14.33 -5.35
N ILE A 365 -7.00 14.45 -5.72
CA ILE A 365 -6.52 15.54 -6.58
C ILE A 365 -7.23 15.50 -7.94
N GLY A 366 -7.29 14.34 -8.59
CA GLY A 366 -7.99 14.19 -9.86
C GLY A 366 -9.49 14.52 -9.77
N ALA A 367 -10.16 14.06 -8.71
CA ALA A 367 -11.57 14.40 -8.47
C ALA A 367 -11.78 15.90 -8.21
N MET A 368 -10.85 16.56 -7.51
CA MET A 368 -10.87 18.01 -7.30
C MET A 368 -10.68 18.77 -8.61
N LEU A 369 -9.73 18.35 -9.45
CA LEU A 369 -9.37 19.00 -10.71
C LEU A 369 -10.55 19.07 -11.68
N PHE A 370 -11.32 17.99 -11.77
CA PHE A 370 -12.52 17.89 -12.63
C PHE A 370 -13.83 18.16 -11.89
N SER A 371 -13.77 18.74 -10.69
CA SER A 371 -14.98 19.23 -10.03
C SER A 371 -15.48 20.46 -10.78
N GLY A 372 -16.80 20.56 -11.03
CA GLY A 372 -17.41 21.65 -11.82
C GLY A 372 -17.25 23.06 -11.24
N ARG A 373 -16.48 23.23 -10.16
CA ARG A 373 -16.03 24.53 -9.64
C ARG A 373 -14.83 25.10 -10.40
N MET A 374 -14.01 24.24 -11.02
CA MET A 374 -12.80 24.64 -11.76
C MET A 374 -13.08 24.88 -13.24
N THR A 375 -14.05 24.17 -13.81
CA THR A 375 -14.32 24.15 -15.26
C THR A 375 -15.67 24.80 -15.54
N GLY A 376 -15.68 26.12 -15.70
CA GLY A 376 -16.88 26.94 -15.92
C GLY A 376 -17.53 26.80 -17.31
N GLU A 377 -17.04 25.89 -18.16
CA GLU A 377 -17.52 25.72 -19.53
C GLU A 377 -18.67 24.71 -19.62
N LYS A 378 -19.82 25.17 -20.13
CA LYS A 378 -21.02 24.34 -20.34
C LYS A 378 -20.96 23.47 -21.60
N ARG A 379 -20.11 23.81 -22.57
CA ARG A 379 -20.00 23.09 -23.85
C ARG A 379 -18.96 21.98 -23.74
N LYS A 380 -19.42 20.73 -23.80
CA LYS A 380 -18.57 19.54 -23.84
C LYS A 380 -18.47 19.04 -25.29
N PHE A 381 -17.27 18.68 -25.70
CA PHE A 381 -16.98 18.08 -26.99
C PHE A 381 -16.71 16.58 -26.79
N PRO A 382 -17.52 15.69 -27.40
CA PRO A 382 -17.20 14.28 -27.44
C PRO A 382 -16.18 14.02 -28.57
N LEU A 383 -15.01 13.46 -28.23
CA LEU A 383 -14.09 12.88 -29.23
C LEU A 383 -14.71 11.62 -29.83
N LEU A 384 -14.95 10.61 -28.97
CA LEU A 384 -15.72 9.40 -29.28
C LEU A 384 -16.82 9.13 -28.23
N GLY A 385 -17.19 10.14 -27.44
CA GLY A 385 -18.20 10.02 -26.36
C GLY A 385 -19.57 9.51 -26.83
N ARG A 386 -19.90 9.63 -28.13
CA ARG A 386 -21.10 9.02 -28.73
C ARG A 386 -21.14 7.48 -28.62
N PHE A 387 -19.98 6.85 -28.43
CA PHE A 387 -19.84 5.41 -28.24
C PHE A 387 -19.72 4.99 -26.76
N ASP A 388 -19.73 5.93 -25.82
CA ASP A 388 -19.71 5.64 -24.38
C ASP A 388 -21.09 5.17 -23.89
N ARG A 389 -21.44 3.95 -24.30
CA ARG A 389 -22.73 3.32 -23.98
C ARG A 389 -22.67 2.74 -22.57
N GLU A 390 -23.76 2.94 -21.82
CA GLU A 390 -23.97 2.22 -20.56
C GLU A 390 -24.36 0.77 -20.86
N PHE A 391 -23.66 -0.17 -20.24
CA PHE A 391 -24.03 -1.58 -20.27
C PHE A 391 -24.03 -2.16 -18.84
N SER A 392 -24.86 -3.18 -18.64
CA SER A 392 -24.97 -3.83 -17.35
C SER A 392 -23.99 -5.00 -17.26
N ILE A 393 -23.00 -4.90 -16.39
CA ILE A 393 -22.14 -6.04 -16.05
C ILE A 393 -22.79 -6.78 -14.88
N THR A 394 -22.98 -8.08 -15.05
CA THR A 394 -23.46 -8.95 -13.96
C THR A 394 -22.27 -9.40 -13.15
N LEU A 395 -22.16 -8.92 -11.91
CA LEU A 395 -21.09 -9.28 -10.98
C LEU A 395 -21.67 -9.96 -9.74
N PHE A 396 -20.83 -10.76 -9.08
CA PHE A 396 -21.15 -11.33 -7.78
C PHE A 396 -21.23 -10.21 -6.72
N ASP A 397 -22.39 -10.10 -6.08
CA ASP A 397 -22.69 -9.13 -5.03
C ASP A 397 -22.16 -9.63 -3.69
N PHE A 398 -20.84 -9.45 -3.53
CA PHE A 398 -20.15 -9.70 -2.27
C PHE A 398 -20.80 -8.97 -1.10
N LYS A 399 -21.40 -7.79 -1.29
CA LYS A 399 -22.03 -7.05 -0.19
C LYS A 399 -23.24 -7.80 0.36
N THR A 400 -24.11 -8.29 -0.53
CA THR A 400 -25.30 -9.05 -0.15
C THR A 400 -24.91 -10.41 0.43
N PHE A 401 -23.90 -11.07 -0.16
CA PHE A 401 -23.34 -12.31 0.36
C PHE A 401 -22.77 -12.14 1.78
N LEU A 402 -21.85 -11.19 1.99
CA LEU A 402 -21.26 -10.93 3.30
C LEU A 402 -22.30 -10.47 4.32
N LYS A 403 -23.28 -9.66 3.92
CA LYS A 403 -24.37 -9.24 4.81
C LYS A 403 -25.17 -10.47 5.29
N CYS A 404 -25.52 -11.35 4.36
CA CYS A 404 -26.23 -12.59 4.68
C CYS A 404 -25.40 -13.47 5.64
N VAL A 405 -24.12 -13.71 5.33
CA VAL A 405 -23.22 -14.49 6.19
C VAL A 405 -23.14 -13.87 7.59
N ASN A 406 -22.99 -12.55 7.68
CA ASN A 406 -22.81 -11.84 8.95
C ASN A 406 -24.10 -11.84 9.79
N GLU A 407 -25.26 -11.70 9.16
CA GLU A 407 -26.57 -11.79 9.84
C GLU A 407 -26.80 -13.19 10.41
N THR A 408 -26.48 -14.25 9.64
CA THR A 408 -26.62 -15.64 10.13
C THR A 408 -25.57 -15.98 11.19
N ALA A 409 -24.33 -15.51 11.01
CA ALA A 409 -23.25 -15.72 11.97
C ALA A 409 -23.47 -14.95 13.28
N LEU A 410 -24.27 -13.87 13.27
CA LEU A 410 -24.56 -13.08 14.47
C LEU A 410 -25.22 -13.93 15.58
N ALA A 411 -26.11 -14.85 15.20
CA ALA A 411 -26.81 -15.75 16.12
C ALA A 411 -25.86 -16.74 16.81
N TYR A 412 -24.72 -17.05 16.19
CA TYR A 412 -23.71 -17.98 16.70
C TYR A 412 -22.39 -17.29 17.05
N LYS A 413 -22.36 -15.96 17.06
CA LYS A 413 -21.13 -15.16 17.08
C LYS A 413 -20.24 -15.50 18.27
N THR A 414 -20.80 -15.58 19.47
CA THR A 414 -20.03 -15.87 20.69
C THR A 414 -19.41 -17.26 20.63
N LYS A 415 -20.17 -18.27 20.19
CA LYS A 415 -19.67 -19.65 20.06
C LYS A 415 -18.60 -19.76 18.98
N LEU A 416 -18.79 -19.11 17.83
CA LEU A 416 -17.81 -19.06 16.74
C LEU A 416 -16.52 -18.39 17.18
N VAL A 417 -16.60 -17.24 17.87
CA VAL A 417 -15.43 -16.53 18.38
C VAL A 417 -14.67 -17.41 19.38
N LEU A 418 -15.35 -17.97 20.37
CA LEU A 418 -14.72 -18.85 21.37
C LEU A 418 -14.06 -20.08 20.73
N LEU A 419 -14.76 -20.74 19.79
CA LEU A 419 -14.21 -21.89 19.07
C LEU A 419 -12.98 -21.49 18.23
N SER A 420 -13.06 -20.36 17.51
CA SER A 420 -11.94 -19.88 16.70
C SER A 420 -10.72 -19.53 17.55
N LEU A 421 -10.92 -18.92 18.72
CA LEU A 421 -9.84 -18.62 19.66
C LEU A 421 -9.26 -19.89 20.26
N PHE A 422 -10.09 -20.85 20.66
CA PHE A 422 -9.63 -22.13 21.22
C PHE A 422 -8.80 -22.93 20.21
N LEU A 423 -9.32 -23.13 18.99
CA LEU A 423 -8.60 -23.84 17.94
C LEU A 423 -7.35 -23.07 17.49
N GLY A 424 -7.42 -21.74 17.47
CA GLY A 424 -6.26 -20.87 17.21
C GLY A 424 -5.15 -21.08 18.22
N MET A 425 -5.46 -21.01 19.52
CA MET A 425 -4.48 -21.24 20.60
C MET A 425 -3.91 -22.65 20.56
N ALA A 426 -4.74 -23.66 20.27
CA ALA A 426 -4.28 -25.04 20.11
C ALA A 426 -3.30 -25.17 18.92
N ALA A 427 -3.63 -24.61 17.76
CA ALA A 427 -2.74 -24.60 16.60
C ALA A 427 -1.43 -23.85 16.88
N GLY A 428 -1.49 -22.69 17.54
CA GLY A 428 -0.31 -21.95 17.98
C GLY A 428 0.58 -22.77 18.92
N GLY A 429 -0.01 -23.46 19.90
CA GLY A 429 0.70 -24.35 20.81
C GLY A 429 1.37 -25.52 20.09
N ILE A 430 0.70 -26.11 19.10
CA ILE A 430 1.26 -27.16 18.24
C ILE A 430 2.45 -26.61 17.43
N CYS A 431 2.30 -25.45 16.78
CA CYS A 431 3.41 -24.79 16.07
C CYS A 431 4.58 -24.50 17.01
N PHE A 432 4.32 -24.05 18.23
CA PHE A 432 5.36 -23.79 19.23
C PHE A 432 6.10 -25.07 19.65
N ALA A 433 5.38 -26.19 19.83
CA ALA A 433 5.93 -27.46 20.28
C ALA A 433 6.69 -28.22 19.18
N LEU A 434 6.21 -28.15 17.93
CA LEU A 434 6.79 -28.88 16.79
C LEU A 434 7.88 -28.12 16.04
N ALA A 435 8.00 -26.80 16.23
CA ALA A 435 9.04 -26.01 15.61
C ALA A 435 10.43 -26.42 16.12
N LYS A 436 11.17 -27.18 15.30
CA LYS A 436 12.61 -27.38 15.50
C LYS A 436 13.32 -26.08 15.15
N MET A 437 14.00 -25.50 16.12
CA MET A 437 14.73 -24.26 15.93
C MET A 437 16.18 -24.56 15.60
N PRO A 438 16.73 -23.97 14.53
CA PRO A 438 18.15 -24.12 14.24
C PRO A 438 18.98 -23.41 15.30
N GLU A 439 20.15 -23.95 15.58
CA GLU A 439 21.13 -23.34 16.48
C GLU A 439 21.76 -22.11 15.82
N ARG A 440 21.98 -22.19 14.50
CA ARG A 440 22.55 -21.11 13.69
C ARG A 440 21.85 -21.02 12.35
N TYR A 441 21.70 -19.80 11.86
CA TYR A 441 21.21 -19.53 10.52
C TYR A 441 22.38 -19.23 9.61
N ILE A 442 22.38 -19.80 8.40
CA ILE A 442 23.36 -19.50 7.37
C ILE A 442 22.67 -18.71 6.27
N MET A 443 23.10 -17.47 6.08
CA MET A 443 22.43 -16.51 5.20
C MET A 443 23.44 -15.80 4.29
N PRO A 444 23.03 -15.35 3.09
CA PRO A 444 23.91 -14.58 2.21
C PRO A 444 24.47 -13.35 2.92
N ARG A 445 25.75 -13.08 2.73
CA ARG A 445 26.42 -11.88 3.25
C ARG A 445 25.72 -10.59 2.81
N THR A 446 25.15 -10.59 1.60
CA THR A 446 24.36 -9.49 1.04
C THR A 446 23.04 -9.20 1.77
N ALA A 447 22.56 -10.14 2.61
CA ALA A 447 21.37 -9.92 3.42
C ALA A 447 21.63 -8.99 4.63
N PHE A 448 22.89 -8.80 5.02
CA PHE A 448 23.30 -7.97 6.15
C PHE A 448 23.69 -6.56 5.68
N GLU A 449 23.30 -5.53 6.42
CA GLU A 449 23.72 -4.14 6.13
C GLU A 449 25.15 -3.83 6.57
N ASP A 450 25.62 -4.48 7.63
CA ASP A 450 26.98 -4.35 8.13
C ASP A 450 27.52 -5.75 8.45
N THR A 451 28.73 -6.03 7.96
CA THR A 451 29.42 -7.31 8.04
C THR A 451 30.85 -7.17 8.58
N GLY A 452 31.24 -5.99 9.08
CA GLY A 452 32.61 -5.72 9.54
C GLY A 452 33.06 -6.55 10.76
N ASP A 453 32.12 -7.17 11.47
CA ASP A 453 32.30 -8.08 12.61
C ASP A 453 32.16 -9.56 12.22
N ILE A 454 31.91 -9.86 10.94
CA ILE A 454 31.68 -11.21 10.44
C ILE A 454 32.94 -11.74 9.76
N GLU A 455 33.67 -12.59 10.47
CA GLU A 455 34.93 -13.17 9.99
C GLU A 455 34.71 -14.46 9.19
N GLU A 456 33.72 -15.30 9.54
CA GLU A 456 33.47 -16.57 8.87
C GLU A 456 32.62 -16.42 7.61
N THR A 457 33.03 -17.11 6.53
CA THR A 457 32.28 -17.21 5.27
C THR A 457 32.37 -18.64 4.75
N TYR A 458 31.23 -19.16 4.29
CA TYR A 458 31.08 -20.47 3.66
C TYR A 458 30.68 -20.29 2.20
N HIS A 459 31.17 -21.18 1.35
CA HIS A 459 30.66 -21.38 -0.01
C HIS A 459 30.01 -22.77 -0.03
N LEU A 460 28.69 -22.80 -0.13
CA LEU A 460 27.93 -24.05 -0.12
C LEU A 460 27.77 -24.55 -1.56
N SER A 461 27.89 -25.86 -1.77
CA SER A 461 27.69 -26.48 -3.08
C SER A 461 26.19 -26.62 -3.39
N SER A 462 25.35 -26.69 -2.35
CA SER A 462 23.90 -26.79 -2.49
C SER A 462 23.16 -26.26 -1.25
N GLU A 463 21.89 -25.89 -1.41
CA GLU A 463 21.03 -25.41 -0.31
C GLU A 463 20.85 -26.44 0.82
N ASN A 464 20.97 -27.74 0.50
CA ASN A 464 20.83 -28.83 1.48
C ASN A 464 22.15 -29.13 2.22
N GLU A 465 23.26 -28.49 1.82
CA GLU A 465 24.53 -28.66 2.50
C GLU A 465 24.52 -27.91 3.83
N LEU A 466 24.61 -28.67 4.92
CA LEU A 466 24.62 -28.15 6.28
C LEU A 466 26.05 -28.23 6.82
N PRO A 467 26.76 -27.10 7.00
CA PRO A 467 28.12 -27.08 7.54
C PRO A 467 28.23 -27.75 8.91
N GLN A 468 27.23 -27.59 9.78
CA GLN A 468 27.11 -28.30 11.05
C GLN A 468 25.67 -28.79 11.28
N ALA A 469 25.54 -29.85 12.08
CA ALA A 469 24.24 -30.37 12.49
C ALA A 469 23.50 -29.33 13.34
N GLY A 470 22.27 -28.98 12.94
CA GLY A 470 21.49 -27.93 13.61
C GLY A 470 21.54 -26.56 12.92
N ASP A 471 22.33 -26.41 11.85
CA ASP A 471 22.29 -25.24 10.99
C ASP A 471 21.02 -25.22 10.12
N MET A 472 20.60 -24.04 9.71
CA MET A 472 19.57 -23.87 8.67
C MET A 472 20.03 -22.83 7.66
N VAL A 473 20.10 -23.24 6.39
CA VAL A 473 20.44 -22.39 5.27
C VAL A 473 19.19 -21.66 4.80
N LEU A 474 19.29 -20.35 4.57
CA LEU A 474 18.21 -19.53 4.02
C LEU A 474 18.74 -18.66 2.89
N GLY A 475 18.03 -18.64 1.75
CA GLY A 475 18.32 -17.73 0.65
C GLY A 475 19.57 -18.09 -0.15
N TYR A 476 19.92 -19.37 -0.24
CA TYR A 476 20.98 -19.86 -1.14
C TYR A 476 20.65 -19.49 -2.59
N VAL A 477 21.66 -19.05 -3.34
CA VAL A 477 21.52 -18.68 -4.76
C VAL A 477 22.38 -19.59 -5.62
N ASP A 478 23.69 -19.62 -5.36
CA ASP A 478 24.67 -20.41 -6.09
C ASP A 478 25.93 -20.69 -5.25
N GLU A 479 26.83 -21.49 -5.82
CA GLU A 479 28.09 -21.91 -5.18
C GLU A 479 29.08 -20.75 -4.96
N HIS A 480 28.86 -19.62 -5.65
CA HIS A 480 29.70 -18.42 -5.55
C HIS A 480 29.18 -17.43 -4.50
N THR A 481 28.02 -17.71 -3.90
CA THR A 481 27.40 -16.83 -2.92
C THR A 481 28.13 -16.95 -1.59
N ASP A 482 28.63 -15.82 -1.08
CA ASP A 482 29.20 -15.73 0.26
C ASP A 482 28.10 -15.96 1.30
N MET A 483 28.15 -17.09 2.00
CA MET A 483 27.20 -17.46 3.05
C MET A 483 27.83 -17.29 4.42
N VAL A 484 27.09 -16.73 5.37
CA VAL A 484 27.61 -16.33 6.68
C VAL A 484 26.79 -17.00 7.78
N PRO A 485 27.44 -17.60 8.80
CA PRO A 485 26.75 -18.13 9.97
C PRO A 485 26.34 -16.98 10.89
N PHE A 486 25.15 -17.06 11.45
CA PHE A 486 24.70 -16.11 12.46
C PHE A 486 23.84 -16.80 13.52
N ALA A 487 24.20 -16.56 14.78
CA ALA A 487 23.52 -17.07 15.97
C ALA A 487 23.05 -15.91 16.85
N GLY A 488 21.95 -16.12 17.59
CA GLY A 488 21.40 -15.10 18.49
C GLY A 488 19.90 -15.27 18.72
N ASN A 489 19.22 -14.17 19.02
CA ASN A 489 17.77 -14.17 19.31
C ASN A 489 16.88 -14.48 18.08
N ILE A 490 17.45 -14.63 16.88
CA ILE A 490 16.71 -14.89 15.64
C ILE A 490 15.81 -16.11 15.78
N ALA A 491 16.34 -17.22 16.30
CA ALA A 491 15.57 -18.43 16.52
C ALA A 491 14.37 -18.17 17.45
N ALA A 492 14.57 -17.50 18.59
CA ALA A 492 13.48 -17.18 19.50
C ALA A 492 12.40 -16.29 18.83
N VAL A 493 12.82 -15.30 18.04
CA VAL A 493 11.91 -14.40 17.32
C VAL A 493 11.11 -15.13 16.23
N GLU A 494 11.76 -15.97 15.43
CA GLU A 494 11.10 -16.77 14.39
C GLU A 494 10.10 -17.77 15.01
N ARG A 495 10.43 -18.36 16.16
CA ARG A 495 9.50 -19.24 16.90
C ARG A 495 8.23 -18.49 17.29
N ILE A 496 8.37 -17.29 17.86
CA ILE A 496 7.23 -16.45 18.24
C ILE A 496 6.41 -16.08 17.00
N ARG A 497 7.06 -15.68 15.90
CA ARG A 497 6.38 -15.34 14.63
C ARG A 497 5.57 -16.52 14.10
N ASN A 498 6.15 -17.71 14.05
CA ASN A 498 5.46 -18.92 13.58
C ASN A 498 4.27 -19.29 14.47
N THR A 499 4.43 -19.20 15.78
CA THR A 499 3.33 -19.43 16.74
C THR A 499 2.19 -18.43 16.56
N VAL A 500 2.50 -17.13 16.44
CA VAL A 500 1.48 -16.10 16.26
C VAL A 500 0.82 -16.22 14.88
N CYS A 501 1.59 -16.53 13.83
CA CYS A 501 1.07 -16.78 12.49
C CYS A 501 0.03 -17.93 12.50
N GLY A 502 0.43 -19.09 13.02
CA GLY A 502 -0.44 -20.27 13.13
C GLY A 502 -1.70 -19.99 13.94
N THR A 503 -1.59 -19.24 15.03
CA THR A 503 -2.73 -18.79 15.84
C THR A 503 -3.68 -17.89 15.04
N VAL A 504 -3.16 -16.79 14.50
CA VAL A 504 -3.95 -15.74 13.82
C VAL A 504 -4.66 -16.29 12.59
N VAL A 505 -3.93 -17.04 11.76
CA VAL A 505 -4.50 -17.70 10.58
C VAL A 505 -5.63 -18.64 10.97
N THR A 506 -5.40 -19.51 11.95
CA THR A 506 -6.40 -20.50 12.36
C THR A 506 -7.64 -19.81 12.89
N VAL A 507 -7.50 -18.73 13.69
CA VAL A 507 -8.63 -17.92 14.16
C VAL A 507 -9.44 -17.39 12.98
N PHE A 508 -8.79 -16.72 12.02
CA PHE A 508 -9.50 -16.14 10.87
C PHE A 508 -10.12 -17.20 9.95
N PHE A 509 -9.42 -18.31 9.71
CA PHE A 509 -9.91 -19.40 8.88
C PHE A 509 -11.11 -20.09 9.51
N VAL A 510 -11.02 -20.49 10.78
CA VAL A 510 -12.13 -21.13 11.51
C VAL A 510 -13.33 -20.18 11.60
N TYR A 511 -13.09 -18.90 11.88
CA TYR A 511 -14.18 -17.92 11.94
C TYR A 511 -14.85 -17.72 10.57
N GLY A 512 -14.05 -17.57 9.50
CA GLY A 512 -14.55 -17.38 8.14
C GLY A 512 -15.28 -18.61 7.59
N ALA A 513 -14.62 -19.77 7.60
CA ALA A 513 -15.19 -21.03 7.15
C ALA A 513 -16.40 -21.45 7.99
N GLY A 514 -16.33 -21.26 9.32
CA GLY A 514 -17.44 -21.52 10.24
C GLY A 514 -18.65 -20.62 9.94
N SER A 515 -18.43 -19.33 9.67
CA SER A 515 -19.51 -18.39 9.32
C SER A 515 -20.19 -18.78 8.00
N ILE A 516 -19.41 -19.15 6.98
CA ILE A 516 -19.93 -19.61 5.68
C ILE A 516 -20.68 -20.95 5.85
N GLY A 517 -20.10 -21.89 6.60
CA GLY A 517 -20.69 -23.19 6.88
C GLY A 517 -22.04 -23.09 7.57
N ILE A 518 -22.15 -22.27 8.62
CA ILE A 518 -23.40 -22.00 9.33
C ILE A 518 -24.43 -21.36 8.40
N CYS A 519 -24.05 -20.35 7.62
CA CYS A 519 -24.94 -19.72 6.65
C CYS A 519 -25.51 -20.74 5.65
N SER A 520 -24.66 -21.63 5.13
CA SER A 520 -25.07 -22.69 4.21
C SER A 520 -26.02 -23.72 4.87
N ALA A 521 -25.77 -24.07 6.13
CA ALA A 521 -26.58 -25.03 6.88
C ALA A 521 -27.97 -24.49 7.23
N VAL A 522 -28.06 -23.23 7.67
CA VAL A 522 -29.33 -22.55 7.97
C VAL A 522 -30.18 -22.44 6.71
N ARG A 523 -29.59 -22.00 5.58
CA ARG A 523 -30.31 -21.93 4.29
C ARG A 523 -30.78 -23.30 3.79
N ARG A 524 -30.00 -24.37 4.02
CA ARG A 524 -30.45 -25.74 3.69
C ARG A 524 -31.65 -26.17 4.52
N ARG A 525 -31.72 -25.79 5.80
CA ARG A 525 -32.87 -26.07 6.68
C ARG A 525 -34.11 -25.28 6.27
N GLU A 526 -33.99 -23.98 6.03
CA GLU A 526 -35.11 -23.14 5.58
C GLU A 526 -35.73 -23.63 4.26
N ARG A 527 -34.90 -24.16 3.34
CA ARG A 527 -35.39 -24.76 2.09
C ARG A 527 -36.14 -26.08 2.30
N ARG A 528 -35.73 -26.91 3.27
CA ARG A 528 -36.43 -28.16 3.63
C ARG A 528 -37.75 -27.94 4.36
N CYS A 529 -37.96 -26.77 4.97
CA CYS A 529 -39.22 -26.42 5.64
C CYS A 529 -40.21 -25.68 4.72
N LYS A 530 -39.77 -25.24 3.53
CA LYS A 530 -40.59 -24.49 2.55
C LYS A 530 -41.00 -25.31 1.31
N GLY A 531 -40.45 -26.51 1.16
CA GLY A 531 -40.87 -27.51 0.16
C GLY A 531 -41.38 -28.72 0.89
#